data_AF-D1JEE7-F1
#
_entry.id   AF-D1JEE7-F1
#
_cell.length_a   1.000
_cell.length_b   1.000
_cell.length_c   1.000
_cell.angle_alpha   90.00
_cell.angle_beta   90.00
_cell.angle_gamma   90.00
#
_symmetry.space_group_name_H-M   'P 1'
#
loop_
_entity.id
_entity.type
_entity.pdbx_description
1 polymer ?
#
loop_
_entity_poly.entity_id
_entity_poly.type
_entity_poly.pdbx_seq_one_letter_code
_entity_poly.pdbx_strand_id
1 'polypeptide(L)'
;MRMKKVAEVLSGWIRKKVEEASAEGVILGMSGGLDSSVTAVLCKNAFPKSTLGLIMPCFSDPEDIEHVKQVAEKFDIETRKVDLSPVFLTVLETLGSKTYDRDIATANLKPRLRMLVLYYFANKLNYLVVGTGNKSELMIGYFTKYGDGGVDLLPLGDLLKTEVRALAEVLDIPKAIIEMPPSAGLWVGQTDETEIGMSYEVLDGVLKALASNDFAGCDMDKVKMVKDMVKKAGHKREKTPVAYL
;
A
#
# COMPACT_ATOMS: atom_id res chain seq x y z
N MET A 1 -8.41 8.67 21.66
CA MET A 1 -9.77 8.07 21.74
C MET A 1 -10.41 7.85 20.36
N ARG A 2 -10.44 8.87 19.47
CA ARG A 2 -11.01 8.73 18.11
C ARG A 2 -10.31 7.67 17.23
N MET A 3 -8.98 7.69 17.14
CA MET A 3 -8.25 6.76 16.25
C MET A 3 -8.29 5.30 16.71
N LYS A 4 -8.37 5.03 18.02
CA LYS A 4 -8.60 3.66 18.52
C LYS A 4 -9.93 3.09 18.01
N LYS A 5 -10.99 3.90 18.04
CA LYS A 5 -12.29 3.52 17.46
C LYS A 5 -12.22 3.33 15.95
N VAL A 6 -11.41 4.13 15.24
CA VAL A 6 -11.17 3.92 13.80
C VAL A 6 -10.52 2.55 13.56
N ALA A 7 -9.49 2.18 14.33
CA ALA A 7 -8.87 0.86 14.22
C ALA A 7 -9.87 -0.29 14.41
N GLU A 8 -10.71 -0.21 15.46
CA GLU A 8 -11.76 -1.21 15.73
C GLU A 8 -12.76 -1.32 14.56
N VAL A 9 -13.20 -0.19 14.01
CA VAL A 9 -14.12 -0.14 12.87
C VAL A 9 -13.49 -0.76 11.63
N LEU A 10 -12.22 -0.45 11.33
CA LEU A 10 -11.52 -0.98 10.17
C LEU A 10 -11.28 -2.49 10.29
N SER A 11 -10.82 -2.97 11.45
CA SER A 11 -10.68 -4.41 11.69
C SER A 11 -12.01 -5.16 11.61
N GLY A 12 -13.09 -4.57 12.16
CA GLY A 12 -14.44 -5.13 12.03
C GLY A 12 -14.93 -5.16 10.58
N TRP A 13 -14.62 -4.13 9.79
CA TRP A 13 -14.94 -4.08 8.37
C TRP A 13 -14.18 -5.14 7.57
N ILE A 14 -12.89 -5.36 7.84
CA ILE A 14 -12.10 -6.45 7.22
C ILE A 14 -12.76 -7.80 7.51
N ARG A 15 -13.12 -8.06 8.78
CA ARG A 15 -13.80 -9.30 9.18
C ARG A 15 -15.08 -9.53 8.37
N LYS A 16 -15.95 -8.52 8.33
CA LYS A 16 -17.20 -8.58 7.59
C LYS A 16 -16.99 -8.90 6.10
N LYS A 17 -15.97 -8.30 5.48
CA LYS A 17 -15.70 -8.50 4.05
C LYS A 17 -15.23 -9.90 3.70
N VAL A 18 -14.40 -10.48 4.56
CA VAL A 18 -13.93 -11.87 4.42
C VAL A 18 -15.09 -12.85 4.62
N GLU A 19 -15.96 -12.61 5.60
CA GLU A 19 -17.19 -13.40 5.83
C GLU A 19 -18.17 -13.32 4.65
N GLU A 20 -18.42 -12.12 4.11
CA GLU A 20 -19.25 -11.90 2.92
C GLU A 20 -18.74 -12.67 1.70
N ALA A 21 -17.41 -12.87 1.60
CA ALA A 21 -16.76 -13.61 0.51
C ALA A 21 -16.68 -15.13 0.76
N SER A 22 -17.09 -15.62 1.94
CA SER A 22 -16.86 -17.02 2.36
C SER A 22 -15.38 -17.43 2.29
N ALA A 23 -14.49 -16.50 2.61
CA ALA A 23 -13.04 -16.72 2.68
C ALA A 23 -12.61 -17.08 4.11
N GLU A 24 -11.46 -17.74 4.25
CA GLU A 24 -10.95 -18.32 5.50
C GLU A 24 -9.97 -17.37 6.25
N GLY A 25 -9.57 -16.27 5.63
CA GLY A 25 -8.58 -15.37 6.21
C GLY A 25 -8.10 -14.29 5.25
N VAL A 26 -6.97 -13.67 5.62
CA VAL A 26 -6.38 -12.54 4.91
C VAL A 26 -4.89 -12.74 4.67
N ILE A 27 -4.44 -12.24 3.52
CA ILE A 27 -3.03 -12.18 3.16
C ILE A 27 -2.67 -10.76 2.70
N LEU A 28 -1.46 -10.30 3.06
CA LEU A 28 -0.97 -8.99 2.64
C LEU A 28 0.53 -9.01 2.40
N GLY A 29 1.02 -8.06 1.60
CA GLY A 29 2.45 -7.79 1.48
C GLY A 29 2.93 -6.92 2.64
N MET A 30 3.98 -7.34 3.34
CA MET A 30 4.64 -6.55 4.36
C MET A 30 5.95 -6.00 3.80
N SER A 31 6.02 -4.68 3.63
CA SER A 31 7.16 -3.99 3.02
C SER A 31 8.13 -3.38 4.02
N GLY A 32 7.80 -3.36 5.32
CA GLY A 32 8.53 -2.59 6.34
C GLY A 32 8.03 -1.15 6.44
N GLY A 33 7.21 -0.72 5.48
CA GLY A 33 6.54 0.59 5.42
C GLY A 33 5.48 0.81 6.49
N LEU A 34 5.15 2.09 6.71
CA LEU A 34 4.07 2.53 7.60
C LEU A 34 2.73 1.85 7.25
N ASP A 35 2.29 1.96 6.01
CA ASP A 35 0.94 1.55 5.60
C ASP A 35 0.76 0.03 5.68
N SER A 36 1.78 -0.74 5.27
CA SER A 36 1.75 -2.20 5.37
C SER A 36 1.80 -2.67 6.82
N SER A 37 2.54 -1.98 7.70
CA SER A 37 2.58 -2.27 9.14
C SER A 37 1.22 -2.03 9.81
N VAL A 38 0.58 -0.88 9.53
CA VAL A 38 -0.77 -0.58 10.03
C VAL A 38 -1.77 -1.61 9.52
N THR A 39 -1.74 -1.92 8.22
CA THR A 39 -2.65 -2.90 7.60
C THR A 39 -2.46 -4.29 8.21
N ALA A 40 -1.22 -4.70 8.48
CA ALA A 40 -0.91 -6.00 9.10
C ALA A 40 -1.54 -6.13 10.49
N VAL A 41 -1.43 -5.10 11.32
CA VAL A 41 -2.03 -5.10 12.67
C VAL A 41 -3.55 -5.08 12.59
N LEU A 42 -4.14 -4.30 11.68
CA LEU A 42 -5.59 -4.31 11.46
C LEU A 42 -6.11 -5.69 11.03
N CYS A 43 -5.35 -6.38 10.16
CA CYS A 43 -5.63 -7.75 9.73
C CYS A 43 -5.52 -8.75 10.88
N LYS A 44 -4.43 -8.71 11.66
CA LYS A 44 -4.23 -9.56 12.83
C LYS A 44 -5.34 -9.38 13.88
N ASN A 45 -5.79 -8.15 14.11
CA ASN A 45 -6.93 -7.86 14.98
C ASN A 45 -8.25 -8.46 14.45
N ALA A 46 -8.44 -8.43 13.12
CA ALA A 46 -9.62 -9.01 12.47
C ALA A 46 -9.60 -10.55 12.52
N PHE A 47 -8.45 -11.15 12.19
CA PHE A 47 -8.19 -12.58 12.04
C PHE A 47 -6.91 -13.03 12.76
N PRO A 48 -6.95 -13.23 14.11
CA PRO A 48 -5.77 -13.55 14.90
C PRO A 48 -5.04 -14.84 14.50
N LYS A 49 -5.74 -15.80 13.89
CA LYS A 49 -5.21 -17.12 13.50
C LYS A 49 -5.06 -17.31 11.99
N SER A 50 -5.60 -16.40 11.18
CA SER A 50 -5.71 -16.55 9.73
C SER A 50 -5.25 -15.28 9.01
N THR A 51 -4.12 -14.72 9.47
CA THR A 51 -3.44 -13.58 8.86
C THR A 51 -2.04 -14.00 8.44
N LEU A 52 -1.72 -13.88 7.15
CA LEU A 52 -0.39 -14.17 6.61
C LEU A 52 0.24 -12.92 5.99
N GLY A 53 1.41 -12.51 6.50
CA GLY A 53 2.25 -11.46 5.89
C GLY A 53 3.29 -12.05 4.95
N LEU A 54 3.36 -11.57 3.70
CA LEU A 54 4.43 -11.95 2.78
C LEU A 54 5.53 -10.90 2.72
N ILE A 55 6.77 -11.33 2.95
CA ILE A 55 7.99 -10.53 2.78
C ILE A 55 8.53 -10.83 1.38
N MET A 56 8.39 -9.88 0.45
CA MET A 56 8.67 -10.11 -0.97
C MET A 56 9.75 -9.15 -1.50
N PRO A 57 11.03 -9.33 -1.08
CA PRO A 57 12.11 -8.47 -1.54
C PRO A 57 12.36 -8.69 -3.04
N CYS A 58 12.76 -7.62 -3.72
CA CYS A 58 13.16 -7.66 -5.12
C CYS A 58 14.23 -6.60 -5.34
N PHE A 59 15.47 -6.93 -4.99
CA PHE A 59 16.57 -5.96 -4.83
C PHE A 59 16.13 -4.79 -3.91
N SER A 60 15.51 -5.15 -2.78
CA SER A 60 15.01 -4.23 -1.75
C SER A 60 16.09 -3.96 -0.69
N ASP A 61 15.90 -2.92 0.12
CA ASP A 61 16.82 -2.62 1.22
C ASP A 61 16.74 -3.73 2.29
N PRO A 62 17.87 -4.26 2.79
CA PRO A 62 17.85 -5.18 3.92
C PRO A 62 17.17 -4.63 5.18
N GLU A 63 17.17 -3.30 5.39
CA GLU A 63 16.53 -2.64 6.54
C GLU A 63 15.00 -2.81 6.52
N ASP A 64 14.38 -2.81 5.33
CA ASP A 64 12.94 -3.05 5.15
C ASP A 64 12.52 -4.38 5.78
N ILE A 65 13.34 -5.43 5.61
CA ILE A 65 13.08 -6.77 6.15
C ILE A 65 13.14 -6.75 7.68
N GLU A 66 14.04 -5.95 8.25
CA GLU A 66 14.18 -5.84 9.71
C GLU A 66 12.96 -5.13 10.32
N HIS A 67 12.47 -4.08 9.68
CA HIS A 67 11.21 -3.43 10.08
C HIS A 67 10.02 -4.41 10.03
N VAL A 68 9.94 -5.27 9.01
CA VAL A 68 8.88 -6.29 8.97
C VAL A 68 8.99 -7.25 10.15
N LYS A 69 10.19 -7.74 10.47
CA LYS A 69 10.37 -8.64 11.63
C LYS A 69 9.96 -7.97 12.93
N GLN A 70 10.36 -6.72 13.16
CA GLN A 70 9.98 -5.98 14.37
C GLN A 70 8.46 -5.91 14.55
N VAL A 71 7.71 -5.63 13.47
CA VAL A 71 6.24 -5.62 13.50
C VAL A 71 5.69 -7.03 13.69
N ALA A 72 6.19 -8.01 12.93
CA ALA A 72 5.70 -9.38 12.98
C ALA A 72 5.88 -10.01 14.37
N GLU A 73 7.05 -9.84 15.00
CA GLU A 73 7.35 -10.34 16.34
C GLU A 73 6.51 -9.64 17.41
N LYS A 74 6.40 -8.30 17.33
CA LYS A 74 5.64 -7.52 18.32
C LYS A 74 4.15 -7.88 18.35
N PHE A 75 3.57 -8.16 17.19
CA PHE A 75 2.12 -8.39 17.05
C PHE A 75 1.76 -9.85 16.76
N ASP A 76 2.72 -10.78 16.85
CA ASP A 76 2.53 -12.22 16.59
C ASP A 76 1.94 -12.50 15.19
N ILE A 77 2.47 -11.85 14.16
CA ILE A 77 1.98 -12.01 12.79
C ILE A 77 2.80 -13.09 12.10
N GLU A 78 2.13 -14.13 11.58
CA GLU A 78 2.78 -15.15 10.77
C GLU A 78 3.32 -14.51 9.49
N THR A 79 4.59 -14.76 9.18
CA THR A 79 5.22 -14.24 7.97
C THR A 79 5.90 -15.32 7.14
N ARG A 80 5.93 -15.11 5.83
CA ARG A 80 6.68 -15.94 4.89
C ARG A 80 7.48 -15.09 3.92
N LYS A 81 8.76 -15.40 3.77
CA LYS A 81 9.64 -14.74 2.80
C LYS A 81 9.60 -15.44 1.44
N VAL A 82 9.48 -14.65 0.38
CA VAL A 82 9.56 -15.10 -1.02
C VAL A 82 10.42 -14.10 -1.80
N ASP A 83 11.67 -14.45 -2.05
CA ASP A 83 12.58 -13.57 -2.80
C ASP A 83 12.22 -13.57 -4.29
N LEU A 84 11.85 -12.41 -4.81
CA LEU A 84 11.42 -12.22 -6.20
C LEU A 84 12.56 -11.78 -7.12
N SER A 85 13.75 -11.51 -6.57
CA SER A 85 14.90 -11.02 -7.34
C SER A 85 15.27 -11.95 -8.51
N PRO A 86 15.32 -13.28 -8.36
CA PRO A 86 15.61 -14.18 -9.48
C PRO A 86 14.55 -14.12 -10.59
N VAL A 87 13.27 -14.14 -10.21
CA VAL A 87 12.15 -14.10 -11.18
C VAL A 87 12.12 -12.78 -11.92
N PHE A 88 12.39 -11.67 -11.23
CA PHE A 88 12.49 -10.35 -11.83
C PHE A 88 13.60 -10.30 -12.90
N LEU A 89 14.78 -10.88 -12.63
CA LEU A 89 15.86 -10.96 -13.63
C LEU A 89 15.43 -11.78 -14.86
N THR A 90 14.77 -12.93 -14.65
CA THR A 90 14.27 -13.75 -15.77
C THR A 90 13.25 -13.00 -16.63
N VAL A 91 12.36 -12.22 -16.00
CA VAL A 91 11.40 -11.39 -16.74
C VAL A 91 12.12 -10.32 -17.56
N LEU A 92 13.13 -9.64 -17.00
CA LEU A 92 13.90 -8.65 -17.75
C LEU A 92 14.63 -9.25 -18.95
N GLU A 93 15.30 -10.39 -18.74
CA GLU A 93 15.98 -11.11 -19.80
C GLU A 93 15.02 -11.51 -20.92
N THR A 94 13.83 -12.02 -20.56
CA THR A 94 12.78 -12.41 -21.51
C THR A 94 12.27 -11.21 -22.32
N LEU A 95 12.22 -10.03 -21.71
CA LEU A 95 11.82 -8.78 -22.38
C LEU A 95 12.96 -8.17 -23.22
N GLY A 96 14.13 -8.80 -23.27
CA GLY A 96 15.30 -8.29 -23.98
C GLY A 96 15.98 -7.10 -23.29
N SER A 97 15.65 -6.83 -22.03
CA SER A 97 16.30 -5.80 -21.23
C SER A 97 17.61 -6.34 -20.64
N LYS A 98 18.71 -5.61 -20.87
CA LYS A 98 20.05 -5.96 -20.37
C LYS A 98 20.46 -5.14 -19.16
N THR A 99 19.67 -4.14 -18.79
CA THR A 99 20.01 -3.15 -17.77
C THR A 99 18.89 -3.00 -16.77
N TYR A 100 19.28 -2.64 -15.54
CA TYR A 100 18.37 -2.20 -14.49
C TYR A 100 17.91 -0.78 -14.83
N ASP A 101 17.14 -0.64 -15.92
CA ASP A 101 16.65 0.65 -16.37
C ASP A 101 15.75 1.24 -15.27
N ARG A 102 16.02 2.49 -14.89
CA ARG A 102 15.24 3.22 -13.89
C ARG A 102 13.98 3.83 -14.51
N ASP A 103 13.41 3.16 -15.50
CA ASP A 103 12.18 3.58 -16.13
C ASP A 103 10.97 3.00 -15.38
N ILE A 104 9.82 3.64 -15.57
CA ILE A 104 8.60 3.28 -14.86
C ILE A 104 8.04 1.91 -15.29
N ALA A 105 8.29 1.44 -16.51
CA ALA A 105 7.83 0.14 -16.98
C ALA A 105 8.59 -0.97 -16.24
N THR A 106 9.92 -0.85 -16.14
CA THR A 106 10.78 -1.75 -15.36
C THR A 106 10.42 -1.72 -13.86
N ALA A 107 10.28 -0.53 -13.28
CA ALA A 107 9.93 -0.39 -11.86
C ALA A 107 8.57 -1.04 -11.51
N ASN A 108 7.58 -0.90 -12.39
CA ASN A 108 6.24 -1.48 -12.21
C ASN A 108 6.22 -3.01 -12.26
N LEU A 109 7.26 -3.70 -12.75
CA LEU A 109 7.31 -5.16 -12.71
C LEU A 109 7.37 -5.68 -11.26
N LYS A 110 8.07 -4.99 -10.35
CA LYS A 110 8.20 -5.41 -8.95
C LYS A 110 6.85 -5.55 -8.23
N PRO A 111 5.99 -4.51 -8.14
CA PRO A 111 4.69 -4.63 -7.50
C PRO A 111 3.75 -5.60 -8.22
N ARG A 112 3.88 -5.79 -9.55
CA ARG A 112 3.12 -6.81 -10.30
C ARG A 112 3.53 -8.23 -9.94
N LEU A 113 4.81 -8.50 -9.76
CA LEU A 113 5.30 -9.80 -9.28
C LEU A 113 4.85 -10.06 -7.84
N ARG A 114 4.85 -9.03 -6.98
CA ARG A 114 4.30 -9.13 -5.61
C ARG A 114 2.82 -9.48 -5.61
N MET A 115 2.02 -8.80 -6.44
CA MET A 115 0.60 -9.10 -6.63
C MET A 115 0.38 -10.55 -7.08
N LEU A 116 1.15 -11.01 -8.07
CA LEU A 116 1.09 -12.39 -8.57
C LEU A 116 1.28 -13.39 -7.43
N VAL A 117 2.31 -13.19 -6.60
CA VAL A 117 2.62 -14.09 -5.49
C VAL A 117 1.55 -14.03 -4.39
N LEU A 118 1.05 -12.83 -4.06
CA LEU A 118 -0.05 -12.67 -3.10
C LEU A 118 -1.28 -13.49 -3.52
N TYR A 119 -1.73 -13.34 -4.77
CA TYR A 119 -2.88 -14.09 -5.27
C TYR A 119 -2.62 -15.60 -5.40
N TYR A 120 -1.39 -16.02 -5.69
CA TYR A 120 -1.03 -17.44 -5.65
C TYR A 120 -1.32 -18.05 -4.27
N PHE A 121 -0.86 -17.41 -3.20
CA PHE A 121 -1.10 -17.89 -1.83
C PHE A 121 -2.55 -17.70 -1.39
N ALA A 122 -3.18 -16.57 -1.74
CA ALA A 122 -4.59 -16.30 -1.47
C ALA A 122 -5.49 -17.43 -1.99
N ASN A 123 -5.29 -17.82 -3.25
CA ASN A 123 -6.06 -18.90 -3.88
C ASN A 123 -5.80 -20.27 -3.23
N LYS A 124 -4.59 -20.54 -2.76
CA LYS A 124 -4.26 -21.80 -2.09
C LYS A 124 -4.87 -21.91 -0.70
N LEU A 125 -5.04 -20.78 -0.01
CA LEU A 125 -5.51 -20.71 1.37
C LEU A 125 -6.99 -20.31 1.49
N ASN A 126 -7.65 -19.98 0.37
CA ASN A 126 -8.97 -19.32 0.35
C ASN A 126 -8.97 -18.01 1.15
N TYR A 127 -7.94 -17.18 1.00
CA TYR A 127 -7.81 -15.88 1.68
C TYR A 127 -8.11 -14.72 0.73
N LEU A 128 -8.44 -13.55 1.28
CA LEU A 128 -8.50 -12.30 0.52
C LEU A 128 -7.19 -11.53 0.59
N VAL A 129 -6.79 -10.91 -0.52
CA VAL A 129 -5.61 -10.03 -0.59
C VAL A 129 -5.99 -8.64 -0.07
N VAL A 130 -5.35 -8.21 1.02
CA VAL A 130 -5.55 -6.90 1.64
C VAL A 130 -4.46 -5.93 1.18
N GLY A 131 -4.88 -4.87 0.51
CA GLY A 131 -4.00 -3.80 0.06
C GLY A 131 -3.76 -2.73 1.12
N THR A 132 -2.67 -2.00 0.92
CA THR A 132 -2.16 -1.00 1.87
C THR A 132 -2.34 0.43 1.37
N GLY A 133 -2.87 0.62 0.15
CA GLY A 133 -3.02 1.92 -0.47
C GLY A 133 -3.92 2.84 0.35
N ASN A 134 -3.39 4.00 0.74
CA ASN A 134 -4.13 5.03 1.46
C ASN A 134 -4.81 6.02 0.51
N LYS A 135 -5.73 6.84 1.03
CA LYS A 135 -6.50 7.80 0.22
C LYS A 135 -5.60 8.76 -0.55
N SER A 136 -4.50 9.21 0.06
CA SER A 136 -3.58 10.16 -0.57
C SER A 136 -2.97 9.56 -1.84
N GLU A 137 -2.42 8.35 -1.75
CA GLU A 137 -1.85 7.60 -2.87
C GLU A 137 -2.90 7.28 -3.94
N LEU A 138 -4.07 6.77 -3.53
CA LEU A 138 -5.15 6.41 -4.44
C LEU A 138 -5.63 7.62 -5.25
N MET A 139 -5.79 8.77 -4.59
CA MET A 139 -6.29 9.99 -5.21
C MET A 139 -5.36 10.51 -6.30
N ILE A 140 -4.05 10.49 -6.10
CA ILE A 140 -3.09 10.93 -7.13
C ILE A 140 -2.62 9.80 -8.05
N GLY A 141 -3.06 8.56 -7.81
CA GLY A 141 -2.68 7.40 -8.61
C GLY A 141 -1.24 6.95 -8.40
N TYR A 142 -0.69 7.21 -7.22
CA TYR A 142 0.67 6.84 -6.82
C TYR A 142 0.70 5.38 -6.32
N PHE A 143 0.40 4.49 -7.26
CA PHE A 143 0.44 3.04 -7.13
C PHE A 143 0.52 2.41 -8.53
N THR A 144 0.97 1.16 -8.62
CA THR A 144 0.97 0.41 -9.87
C THR A 144 -0.39 -0.25 -10.08
N LYS A 145 -1.07 0.10 -11.18
CA LYS A 145 -2.32 -0.57 -11.58
C LYS A 145 -2.02 -2.05 -11.85
N TYR A 146 -2.80 -2.94 -11.22
CA TYR A 146 -2.57 -4.39 -11.22
C TYR A 146 -1.21 -4.81 -10.63
N GLY A 147 -0.64 -3.97 -9.77
CA GLY A 147 0.46 -4.32 -8.87
C GLY A 147 -0.04 -4.25 -7.44
N ASP A 148 0.52 -3.33 -6.65
CA ASP A 148 0.05 -2.99 -5.30
C ASP A 148 -1.40 -2.46 -5.27
N GLY A 149 -1.91 -1.94 -6.39
CA GLY A 149 -3.34 -1.63 -6.54
C GLY A 149 -4.24 -2.81 -6.95
N GLY A 150 -3.68 -3.99 -7.22
CA GLY A 150 -4.43 -5.20 -7.52
C GLY A 150 -4.70 -5.99 -6.24
N VAL A 151 -5.82 -5.72 -5.58
CA VAL A 151 -6.17 -6.26 -4.26
C VAL A 151 -7.69 -6.43 -4.13
N ASP A 152 -8.13 -7.19 -3.13
CA ASP A 152 -9.56 -7.40 -2.85
C ASP A 152 -10.12 -6.35 -1.89
N LEU A 153 -9.31 -5.92 -0.89
CA LEU A 153 -9.72 -5.00 0.17
C LEU A 153 -8.72 -3.83 0.34
N LEU A 154 -9.23 -2.63 0.65
CA LEU A 154 -8.44 -1.42 0.92
C LEU A 154 -8.92 -0.74 2.22
N PRO A 155 -8.57 -1.28 3.40
CA PRO A 155 -9.03 -0.73 4.68
C PRO A 155 -8.53 0.70 4.95
N LEU A 156 -7.39 1.10 4.35
CA LEU A 156 -6.84 2.45 4.48
C LEU A 156 -7.30 3.40 3.35
N GLY A 157 -8.09 2.93 2.39
CA GLY A 157 -8.38 3.66 1.16
C GLY A 157 -9.16 4.97 1.34
N ASP A 158 -9.76 5.19 2.51
CA ASP A 158 -10.45 6.44 2.86
C ASP A 158 -9.71 7.26 3.94
N LEU A 159 -8.50 6.86 4.34
CA LEU A 159 -7.64 7.59 5.26
C LEU A 159 -6.51 8.30 4.50
N LEU A 160 -6.31 9.57 4.79
CA LEU A 160 -5.15 10.32 4.30
C LEU A 160 -3.86 9.86 5.00
N LYS A 161 -2.69 10.07 4.40
CA LYS A 161 -1.40 9.61 4.95
C LYS A 161 -1.16 10.11 6.38
N THR A 162 -1.50 11.37 6.65
CA THR A 162 -1.43 11.97 7.99
C THR A 162 -2.35 11.27 9.00
N GLU A 163 -3.50 10.74 8.55
CA GLU A 163 -4.42 9.96 9.39
C GLU A 163 -3.91 8.53 9.60
N VAL A 164 -3.27 7.93 8.59
CA VAL A 164 -2.58 6.63 8.72
C VAL A 164 -1.44 6.73 9.74
N ARG A 165 -0.64 7.82 9.73
CA ARG A 165 0.39 8.09 10.74
C ARG A 165 -0.20 8.18 12.16
N ALA A 166 -1.31 8.91 12.32
CA ALA A 166 -2.02 8.99 13.61
C ALA A 166 -2.63 7.64 14.05
N LEU A 167 -3.03 6.80 13.09
CA LEU A 167 -3.53 5.45 13.36
C LEU A 167 -2.38 4.52 13.81
N ALA A 168 -1.21 4.65 13.21
CA ALA A 168 -0.02 3.88 13.57
C ALA A 168 0.41 4.14 15.02
N GLU A 169 0.34 5.39 15.48
CA GLU A 169 0.64 5.74 16.87
C GLU A 169 -0.27 5.02 17.88
N VAL A 170 -1.58 4.96 17.62
CA VAL A 170 -2.53 4.32 18.55
C VAL A 170 -2.54 2.80 18.47
N LEU A 171 -2.01 2.23 17.38
CA LEU A 171 -1.75 0.80 17.21
C LEU A 171 -0.38 0.38 17.75
N ASP A 172 0.37 1.31 18.36
CA ASP A 172 1.70 1.09 18.89
C ASP A 172 2.70 0.57 17.83
N ILE A 173 2.59 1.00 16.57
CA ILE A 173 3.62 0.69 15.56
C ILE A 173 4.97 1.26 16.02
N PRO A 174 6.11 0.55 15.82
CA PRO A 174 7.42 1.05 16.22
C PRO A 174 7.71 2.46 15.68
N LYS A 175 8.23 3.36 16.53
CA LYS A 175 8.46 4.76 16.18
C LYS A 175 9.36 4.94 14.96
N ALA A 176 10.39 4.10 14.81
CA ALA A 176 11.29 4.13 13.66
C ALA A 176 10.53 4.01 12.32
N ILE A 177 9.48 3.19 12.27
CA ILE A 177 8.63 2.99 11.08
C ILE A 177 7.66 4.18 10.87
N ILE A 178 7.23 4.84 11.95
CA ILE A 178 6.35 6.01 11.88
C ILE A 178 7.11 7.25 11.37
N GLU A 179 8.35 7.41 11.82
CA GLU A 179 9.17 8.60 11.58
C GLU A 179 9.99 8.52 10.27
N MET A 180 10.16 7.32 9.70
CA MET A 180 10.93 7.17 8.47
C MET A 180 10.23 7.83 7.26
N PRO A 181 11.00 8.39 6.30
CA PRO A 181 10.44 8.92 5.06
C PRO A 181 9.68 7.84 4.26
N PRO A 182 8.45 8.13 3.78
CA PRO A 182 7.74 7.21 2.90
C PRO A 182 8.50 6.91 1.61
N SER A 183 8.50 5.63 1.22
CA SER A 183 9.18 5.12 0.03
C SER A 183 8.39 3.95 -0.56
N ALA A 184 8.32 3.90 -1.89
CA ALA A 184 7.78 2.78 -2.65
C ALA A 184 8.79 1.61 -2.79
N GLY A 185 10.06 1.81 -2.38
CA GLY A 185 11.09 0.78 -2.40
C GLY A 185 11.41 0.26 -3.81
N LEU A 186 11.24 1.12 -4.83
CA LEU A 186 11.44 0.75 -6.23
C LEU A 186 12.93 0.79 -6.62
N TRP A 187 13.69 1.74 -6.07
CA TRP A 187 15.15 1.83 -6.20
C TRP A 187 15.77 2.56 -5.00
N VAL A 188 17.09 2.41 -4.82
CA VAL A 188 17.84 2.98 -3.70
C VAL A 188 17.73 4.52 -3.68
N GLY A 189 17.40 5.07 -2.51
CA GLY A 189 17.28 6.52 -2.27
C GLY A 189 15.98 7.16 -2.75
N GLN A 190 15.00 6.38 -3.21
CA GLN A 190 13.68 6.87 -3.62
C GLN A 190 12.84 7.27 -2.40
N THR A 191 12.22 8.45 -2.46
CA THR A 191 11.19 8.89 -1.50
C THR A 191 9.97 9.42 -2.24
N ASP A 192 8.80 9.18 -1.67
CA ASP A 192 7.53 9.50 -2.31
C ASP A 192 7.39 11.02 -2.49
N GLU A 193 7.77 11.80 -1.47
CA GLU A 193 7.64 13.26 -1.50
C GLU A 193 8.51 13.92 -2.58
N THR A 194 9.67 13.31 -2.89
CA THR A 194 10.53 13.78 -3.99
C THR A 194 9.87 13.52 -5.35
N GLU A 195 9.25 12.35 -5.54
CA GLU A 195 8.58 12.00 -6.80
C GLU A 195 7.26 12.74 -6.99
N ILE A 196 6.49 12.93 -5.92
CA ILE A 196 5.23 13.68 -5.93
C ILE A 196 5.51 15.19 -6.06
N GLY A 197 6.66 15.66 -5.56
CA GLY A 197 7.07 17.07 -5.57
C GLY A 197 6.41 17.91 -4.48
N MET A 198 5.90 17.28 -3.41
CA MET A 198 5.39 17.93 -2.20
C MET A 198 5.33 16.93 -1.04
N SER A 199 5.29 17.44 0.19
CA SER A 199 5.11 16.59 1.37
C SER A 199 3.69 16.05 1.48
N TYR A 200 3.50 14.99 2.24
CA TYR A 200 2.16 14.46 2.52
C TYR A 200 1.29 15.44 3.30
N GLU A 201 1.85 16.29 4.15
CA GLU A 201 1.08 17.33 4.85
C GLU A 201 0.47 18.34 3.86
N VAL A 202 1.24 18.73 2.83
CA VAL A 202 0.75 19.61 1.76
C VAL A 202 -0.28 18.88 0.89
N LEU A 203 0.03 17.65 0.45
CA LEU A 203 -0.87 16.85 -0.38
C LEU A 203 -2.21 16.61 0.33
N ASP A 204 -2.19 16.17 1.58
CA ASP A 204 -3.39 15.89 2.37
C ASP A 204 -4.20 17.16 2.63
N GLY A 205 -3.53 18.30 2.88
CA GLY A 205 -4.17 19.60 3.00
C GLY A 205 -4.93 19.97 1.72
N VAL A 206 -4.30 19.81 0.56
CA VAL A 206 -4.94 20.06 -0.74
C VAL A 206 -6.08 19.08 -1.01
N LEU A 207 -5.94 17.79 -0.69
CA LEU A 207 -7.00 16.79 -0.85
C LEU A 207 -8.22 17.09 0.04
N LYS A 208 -7.99 17.56 1.27
CA LYS A 208 -9.08 18.03 2.16
C LYS A 208 -9.80 19.24 1.56
N ALA A 209 -9.04 20.24 1.11
CA ALA A 209 -9.57 21.44 0.45
C ALA A 209 -10.41 21.11 -0.80
N LEU A 210 -9.95 20.15 -1.60
CA LEU A 210 -10.71 19.64 -2.76
C LEU A 210 -12.04 19.01 -2.35
N ALA A 211 -12.06 18.26 -1.25
CA ALA A 211 -13.27 17.58 -0.76
C ALA A 211 -14.28 18.56 -0.14
N SER A 212 -13.81 19.61 0.56
CA SER A 212 -14.67 20.65 1.16
C SER A 212 -15.02 21.79 0.21
N ASN A 213 -14.39 21.86 -0.96
CA ASN A 213 -14.42 23.01 -1.86
C ASN A 213 -14.01 24.33 -1.16
N ASP A 214 -13.03 24.24 -0.24
CA ASP A 214 -12.47 25.38 0.48
C ASP A 214 -10.94 25.36 0.34
N PHE A 215 -10.43 26.31 -0.44
CA PHE A 215 -9.00 26.43 -0.76
C PHE A 215 -8.30 27.53 0.06
N ALA A 216 -8.94 28.06 1.10
CA ALA A 216 -8.34 29.08 1.94
C ALA A 216 -6.98 28.59 2.50
N GLY A 217 -5.92 29.39 2.30
CA GLY A 217 -4.57 29.07 2.76
C GLY A 217 -3.82 28.00 1.96
N CYS A 218 -4.40 27.46 0.88
CA CYS A 218 -3.69 26.52 0.00
C CYS A 218 -2.78 27.26 -0.99
N ASP A 219 -1.64 26.66 -1.31
CA ASP A 219 -0.83 27.05 -2.46
C ASP A 219 -1.55 26.63 -3.76
N MET A 220 -1.94 27.61 -4.57
CA MET A 220 -2.73 27.39 -5.78
C MET A 220 -1.99 26.63 -6.87
N ASP A 221 -0.66 26.70 -6.91
CA ASP A 221 0.13 25.90 -7.86
C ASP A 221 0.08 24.42 -7.45
N LYS A 222 0.20 24.14 -6.16
CA LYS A 222 0.01 22.77 -5.62
C LYS A 222 -1.41 22.26 -5.85
N VAL A 223 -2.43 23.10 -5.64
CA VAL A 223 -3.84 22.75 -5.93
C VAL A 223 -4.00 22.34 -7.40
N LYS A 224 -3.43 23.11 -8.33
CA LYS A 224 -3.48 22.79 -9.76
C LYS A 224 -2.77 21.46 -10.07
N MET A 225 -1.56 21.27 -9.53
CA MET A 225 -0.80 20.03 -9.69
C MET A 225 -1.60 18.81 -9.21
N VAL A 226 -2.17 18.87 -8.00
CA VAL A 226 -2.95 17.76 -7.42
C VAL A 226 -4.22 17.50 -8.23
N LYS A 227 -4.95 18.53 -8.67
CA LYS A 227 -6.12 18.36 -9.55
C LYS A 227 -5.76 17.61 -10.83
N ASP A 228 -4.63 17.96 -11.45
CA ASP A 228 -4.15 17.31 -12.67
C ASP A 228 -3.75 15.84 -12.41
N MET A 229 -3.06 15.55 -11.30
CA MET A 229 -2.74 14.18 -10.89
C MET A 229 -4.02 13.36 -10.66
N VAL A 230 -4.99 13.90 -9.91
CA VAL A 230 -6.27 13.25 -9.61
C VAL A 230 -7.03 12.92 -10.88
N LYS A 231 -7.08 13.86 -11.84
CA LYS A 231 -7.73 13.65 -13.13
C LYS A 231 -7.05 12.54 -13.93
N LYS A 232 -5.72 12.59 -14.06
CA LYS A 232 -4.94 11.57 -14.79
C LYS A 232 -5.08 10.18 -14.17
N ALA A 233 -5.18 10.11 -12.84
CA ALA A 233 -5.29 8.86 -12.10
C ALA A 233 -6.69 8.22 -12.14
N GLY A 234 -7.71 8.87 -12.72
CA GLY A 234 -9.09 8.36 -12.75
C GLY A 234 -9.18 6.92 -13.28
N HIS A 235 -8.48 6.63 -14.38
CA HIS A 235 -8.46 5.29 -14.98
C HIS A 235 -7.83 4.20 -14.08
N LYS A 236 -7.08 4.57 -13.04
CA LYS A 236 -6.51 3.61 -12.07
C LYS A 236 -7.48 3.30 -10.93
N ARG A 237 -8.37 4.23 -10.58
CA ARG A 237 -9.36 4.08 -9.50
C ARG A 237 -10.69 3.50 -9.97
N GLU A 238 -11.06 3.77 -11.21
CA GLU A 238 -12.32 3.30 -11.78
C GLU A 238 -12.24 1.84 -12.21
N LYS A 239 -13.39 1.16 -12.17
CA LYS A 239 -13.55 -0.15 -12.81
C LYS A 239 -13.24 -0.04 -14.29
N THR A 240 -12.74 -1.12 -14.88
CA THR A 240 -12.53 -1.20 -16.33
C THR A 240 -13.83 -0.83 -17.07
N PRO A 241 -13.82 0.20 -17.94
CA PRO A 241 -15.01 0.56 -18.70
C PRO A 241 -15.47 -0.60 -19.58
N VAL A 242 -16.77 -0.88 -19.56
CA VAL A 242 -17.41 -1.90 -20.38
C VAL A 242 -18.31 -1.20 -21.40
N ALA A 243 -18.13 -1.51 -22.68
CA ALA A 243 -19.07 -1.07 -23.70
C ALA A 243 -20.36 -1.90 -23.58
N TYR A 244 -21.48 -1.25 -23.33
CA TYR A 244 -22.81 -1.86 -23.35
C TYR A 244 -23.49 -1.48 -24.67
N LEU A 245 -24.08 -2.48 -25.33
CA LEU A 245 -24.84 -2.34 -26.57
C LEU A 245 -26.33 -2.51 -26.28
#